data_AF-A0A432TI58-F1
#
_entry.id   AF-A0A432TI58-F1
#
_cell.length_a   1.000
_cell.length_b   1.000
_cell.length_c   1.000
_cell.angle_alpha   90.00
_cell.angle_beta   90.00
_cell.angle_gamma   90.00
#
_symmetry.space_group_name_H-M   'P 1'
#
loop_
_entity.id
_entity.type
_entity.pdbx_description
1 polymer ?
#
loop_
_entity_poly.entity_id
_entity_poly.type
_entity_poly.pdbx_seq_one_letter_code
_entity_poly.pdbx_strand_id
1 'polypeptide(L)'
;NSFQSITDLSVKRDKPLLVLFEDQYCVMCNRLHNGHLKNLEILKELDLFDVVRFDAESDQIIIDVDGNKTTPSQYVRKLGLDYRPGIVMFDYGVEVMRIDALLYTYHFAGHLRYIGERHYKQYPDSVFDYLRVYRQAILDAGQDIDLSK
;
A
#
# COMPACT_ATOMS: atom_id res chain seq x y z
N ASN A 1 6.97 -11.39 -4.80
CA ASN A 1 7.68 -10.65 -3.74
C ASN A 1 7.49 -11.34 -2.41
N SER A 2 8.59 -11.56 -1.68
CA SER A 2 8.55 -11.99 -0.28
C SER A 2 8.32 -10.77 0.61
N PHE A 3 7.28 -10.80 1.44
CA PHE A 3 7.12 -9.80 2.51
C PHE A 3 8.36 -9.76 3.39
N GLN A 4 8.79 -8.56 3.77
CA GLN A 4 9.96 -8.34 4.59
C GLN A 4 9.63 -8.59 6.07
N SER A 5 10.58 -9.17 6.80
CA SER A 5 10.47 -9.42 8.26
C SER A 5 10.89 -8.20 9.08
N ILE A 6 10.32 -7.03 8.77
CA ILE A 6 10.58 -5.79 9.53
C ILE A 6 9.58 -5.72 10.69
N THR A 7 10.09 -5.56 11.91
CA THR A 7 9.28 -5.31 13.11
C THR A 7 9.51 -3.92 13.71
N ASP A 8 10.54 -3.20 13.26
CA ASP A 8 10.76 -1.79 13.60
C ASP A 8 10.42 -0.89 12.41
N LEU A 9 9.23 -0.29 12.44
CA LEU A 9 8.74 0.58 11.39
C LEU A 9 9.29 2.01 11.48
N SER A 10 9.88 2.40 12.62
CA SER A 10 10.37 3.77 12.88
C SER A 10 11.63 4.12 12.09
N VAL A 11 12.40 3.11 11.66
CA VAL A 11 13.61 3.30 10.86
C VAL A 11 13.25 3.97 9.53
N LYS A 12 13.85 5.12 9.26
CA LYS A 12 13.68 5.82 7.97
C LYS A 12 14.41 5.07 6.86
N ARG A 13 13.77 4.94 5.70
CA ARG A 13 14.25 4.16 4.54
C ARG A 13 14.14 5.00 3.27
N ASP A 14 14.95 4.66 2.27
CA ASP A 14 14.90 5.32 0.96
C ASP A 14 13.65 4.92 0.16
N LYS A 15 13.20 3.68 0.31
CA LYS A 15 11.91 3.22 -0.21
C LYS A 15 10.79 3.57 0.77
N PRO A 16 9.63 4.03 0.30
CA PRO A 16 8.43 4.10 1.13
C PRO A 16 8.09 2.73 1.73
N LEU A 17 7.51 2.74 2.93
CA LEU A 17 7.08 1.54 3.64
C LEU A 17 5.61 1.28 3.32
N LEU A 18 5.29 0.08 2.84
CA LEU A 18 3.91 -0.40 2.71
C LEU A 18 3.63 -1.43 3.80
N VAL A 19 2.68 -1.13 4.68
CA VAL A 19 2.23 -2.05 5.72
C VAL A 19 0.86 -2.60 5.34
N LEU A 20 0.81 -3.91 5.09
CA LEU A 20 -0.40 -4.66 4.79
C LEU A 20 -0.90 -5.34 6.08
N PHE A 21 -2.07 -4.95 6.55
CA PHE A 21 -2.79 -5.57 7.65
C PHE A 21 -3.88 -6.51 7.11
N GLU A 22 -3.80 -7.78 7.49
CA GLU A 22 -4.75 -8.83 7.11
C GLU A 22 -5.25 -9.55 8.35
N ASP A 23 -6.35 -10.30 8.24
CA ASP A 23 -6.79 -11.23 9.27
C ASP A 23 -7.13 -12.60 8.66
N GLN A 24 -7.28 -13.60 9.53
CA GLN A 24 -7.51 -15.00 9.17
C GLN A 24 -8.89 -15.26 8.52
N TYR A 25 -9.87 -14.38 8.68
CA TYR A 25 -11.25 -14.56 8.20
C TYR A 25 -11.59 -13.66 6.99
N CYS A 26 -10.60 -12.95 6.47
CA CYS A 26 -10.74 -11.95 5.43
C CYS A 26 -10.80 -12.55 4.02
N VAL A 27 -12.01 -12.72 3.48
CA VAL A 27 -12.24 -13.13 2.06
C VAL A 27 -11.57 -12.16 1.07
N MET A 28 -11.53 -10.86 1.39
CA MET A 28 -10.94 -9.85 0.52
C MET A 28 -9.41 -9.94 0.48
N CYS A 29 -8.78 -10.43 1.55
CA CYS A 29 -7.35 -10.68 1.61
C CYS A 29 -7.01 -11.82 0.63
N ASN A 30 -7.81 -12.88 0.61
CA ASN A 30 -7.66 -13.93 -0.42
C ASN A 30 -7.80 -13.39 -1.85
N ARG A 31 -8.70 -12.42 -2.09
CA ARG A 31 -8.81 -11.76 -3.40
C ARG A 31 -7.57 -10.94 -3.73
N LEU A 32 -7.02 -10.19 -2.78
CA LEU A 32 -5.77 -9.45 -2.95
C LEU A 32 -4.61 -10.40 -3.31
N HIS A 33 -4.45 -11.50 -2.56
CA HIS A 33 -3.40 -12.50 -2.79
C HIS A 33 -3.54 -13.24 -4.12
N ASN A 34 -4.77 -13.56 -4.53
CA ASN A 34 -5.01 -14.30 -5.77
C ASN A 34 -5.12 -13.43 -7.02
N GLY A 35 -5.37 -12.13 -6.85
CA GLY A 35 -5.43 -11.14 -7.92
C GLY A 35 -4.16 -10.29 -7.93
N HIS A 36 -4.23 -9.11 -7.28
CA HIS A 36 -3.20 -8.08 -7.33
C HIS A 36 -1.79 -8.58 -7.01
N LEU A 37 -1.61 -9.40 -5.97
CA LEU A 37 -0.28 -9.90 -5.59
C LEU A 37 0.27 -11.01 -6.52
N LYS A 38 -0.48 -11.41 -7.55
CA LYS A 38 -0.02 -12.26 -8.65
C LYS A 38 0.10 -11.51 -9.98
N ASN A 39 -0.37 -10.26 -10.05
CA ASN A 39 -0.30 -9.45 -11.25
C ASN A 39 1.12 -8.84 -11.40
N LEU A 40 1.78 -9.11 -12.53
CA LEU A 40 3.14 -8.63 -12.80
C LEU A 40 3.25 -7.09 -12.82
N GLU A 41 2.20 -6.37 -13.22
CA GLU A 41 2.17 -4.91 -13.18
C GLU A 41 2.21 -4.40 -11.74
N ILE A 42 1.36 -4.97 -10.89
CA ILE A 42 1.32 -4.62 -9.46
C ILE A 42 2.63 -5.01 -8.76
N LEU A 43 3.20 -6.17 -9.09
CA LEU A 43 4.45 -6.61 -8.50
C LEU A 43 5.60 -5.63 -8.79
N LYS A 44 5.64 -5.04 -10.00
CA LYS A 44 6.61 -3.98 -10.33
C LYS A 44 6.40 -2.73 -9.48
N GLU A 45 5.16 -2.30 -9.29
CA GLU A 45 4.87 -1.13 -8.45
C GLU A 45 5.19 -1.41 -6.97
N LEU A 46 4.99 -2.63 -6.48
CA LEU A 46 5.39 -3.05 -5.14
C LEU A 46 6.91 -3.08 -4.93
N ASP A 47 7.72 -3.20 -5.99
CA ASP A 47 9.19 -3.13 -5.88
C ASP A 47 9.69 -1.73 -5.47
N LEU A 48 8.84 -0.71 -5.60
CA LEU A 48 9.11 0.65 -5.12
C LEU A 48 9.07 0.75 -3.59
N PHE A 49 8.54 -0.27 -2.91
CA PHE A 49 8.28 -0.25 -1.47
C PHE A 49 9.12 -1.27 -0.72
N ASP A 50 9.35 -1.00 0.57
CA ASP A 50 9.58 -2.04 1.56
C ASP A 50 8.21 -2.54 2.05
N VAL A 51 7.88 -3.79 1.73
CA VAL A 51 6.53 -4.33 1.99
C VAL A 51 6.54 -5.24 3.21
N VAL A 52 5.77 -4.87 4.22
CA VAL A 52 5.60 -5.61 5.48
C VAL A 52 4.17 -6.08 5.58
N ARG A 53 3.98 -7.31 6.07
CA ARG A 53 2.65 -7.86 6.34
C ARG A 53 2.51 -8.18 7.82
N PHE A 54 1.40 -7.75 8.41
CA PHE A 54 1.00 -8.13 9.74
C PHE A 54 -0.38 -8.78 9.77
N ASP A 55 -0.50 -9.80 10.62
CA ASP A 55 -1.80 -10.24 11.11
C ASP A 55 -2.33 -9.17 12.08
N ALA A 56 -3.48 -8.60 11.76
CA ALA A 56 -4.16 -7.53 12.47
C ALA A 56 -4.66 -7.95 13.85
N GLU A 57 -4.70 -9.25 14.17
CA GLU A 57 -5.07 -9.77 15.49
C GLU A 57 -3.83 -10.13 16.33
N SER A 58 -2.63 -10.03 15.75
CA SER A 58 -1.40 -10.46 16.42
C SER A 58 -0.99 -9.56 17.59
N ASP A 59 -0.54 -10.21 18.66
CA ASP A 59 0.10 -9.57 19.82
C ASP A 59 1.64 -9.61 19.75
N GLN A 60 2.20 -9.91 18.57
CA GLN A 60 3.65 -9.79 18.37
C GLN A 60 4.10 -8.35 18.62
N ILE A 61 5.25 -8.20 19.27
CA ILE A 61 5.82 -6.89 19.56
C ILE A 61 6.42 -6.29 18.29
N ILE A 62 6.01 -5.07 17.98
CA ILE A 62 6.57 -4.22 16.92
C ILE A 62 6.91 -2.83 17.48
N ILE A 63 7.64 -2.04 16.71
CA ILE A 63 7.82 -0.60 16.92
C ILE A 63 7.09 0.12 15.78
N ASP A 64 6.12 0.97 16.09
CA ASP A 64 5.38 1.73 15.09
C ASP A 64 6.24 2.84 14.44
N VAL A 65 5.70 3.52 13.42
CA VAL A 65 6.44 4.58 12.70
C VAL A 65 6.83 5.78 13.58
N ASP A 66 6.15 5.96 14.71
CA ASP A 66 6.42 7.01 15.69
C ASP A 66 7.46 6.58 16.74
N GLY A 67 7.96 5.33 16.67
CA GLY A 67 8.92 4.78 17.63
C GLY A 67 8.29 4.14 18.88
N ASN A 68 6.97 3.97 18.93
CA ASN A 68 6.30 3.38 20.08
C ASN A 68 6.31 1.85 20.00
N LYS A 69 6.60 1.20 21.12
CA LYS A 69 6.42 -0.25 21.26
C LYS A 69 4.92 -0.57 21.30
N THR A 70 4.45 -1.42 20.40
CA THR A 70 3.04 -1.80 20.28
C THR A 70 2.89 -3.22 19.70
N THR A 71 1.68 -3.59 19.31
CA THR A 71 1.35 -4.81 18.58
C THR A 71 0.56 -4.44 17.31
N PRO A 72 0.53 -5.29 16.27
CA PRO A 72 -0.38 -5.09 15.15
C PRO A 72 -1.84 -4.89 15.58
N SER A 73 -2.31 -5.66 16.56
CA SER A 73 -3.67 -5.59 17.11
C SER A 73 -4.02 -4.24 17.74
N GLN A 74 -3.05 -3.59 18.39
CA GLN A 74 -3.21 -2.24 18.94
C GLN A 74 -3.02 -1.17 17.86
N TYR A 75 -2.06 -1.37 16.95
CA TYR A 75 -1.70 -0.35 15.97
C TYR A 75 -2.81 -0.13 14.95
N VAL A 76 -3.45 -1.20 14.48
CA VAL A 76 -4.65 -1.14 13.65
C VAL A 76 -5.76 -0.31 14.30
N ARG A 77 -5.99 -0.46 15.62
CA ARG A 77 -6.99 0.33 16.35
C ARG A 77 -6.57 1.79 16.45
N LYS A 78 -5.28 2.06 16.71
CA LYS A 78 -4.71 3.43 16.69
C LYS A 78 -4.91 4.10 15.34
N LEU A 79 -4.76 3.36 14.24
CA LEU A 79 -4.94 3.85 12.88
C LEU A 79 -6.42 3.96 12.46
N GLY A 80 -7.36 3.43 13.24
CA GLY A 80 -8.79 3.39 12.90
C GLY A 80 -9.09 2.54 11.66
N LEU A 81 -8.34 1.45 11.46
CA LEU A 81 -8.54 0.57 10.32
C LEU A 81 -9.63 -0.47 10.62
N ASP A 82 -10.83 -0.25 10.11
CA ASP A 82 -11.98 -1.15 10.28
C ASP A 82 -12.16 -2.14 9.11
N TYR A 83 -11.56 -1.86 7.94
CA TYR A 83 -11.62 -2.72 6.75
C TYR A 83 -10.35 -3.58 6.58
N ARG A 84 -10.52 -4.80 6.05
CA ARG A 84 -9.43 -5.70 5.67
C ARG A 84 -9.57 -6.21 4.23
N PRO A 85 -8.48 -6.30 3.45
CA PRO A 85 -7.11 -5.92 3.80
C PRO A 85 -6.97 -4.40 3.95
N GLY A 86 -6.20 -3.97 4.94
CA GLY A 86 -5.87 -2.56 5.15
C GLY A 86 -4.43 -2.31 4.72
N ILE A 87 -4.22 -1.42 3.75
CA ILE A 87 -2.87 -1.04 3.30
C ILE A 87 -2.60 0.38 3.76
N VAL A 88 -1.48 0.60 4.45
CA VAL A 88 -1.01 1.94 4.83
C VAL A 88 0.38 2.15 4.29
N MET A 89 0.58 3.26 3.59
CA MET A 89 1.83 3.61 2.95
C MET A 89 2.43 4.84 3.63
N PHE A 90 3.68 4.69 4.05
CA PHE A 90 4.44 5.72 4.75
C PHE A 90 5.65 6.14 3.93
N ASP A 91 5.99 7.43 3.92
CA ASP A 91 7.26 7.93 3.39
C ASP A 91 8.00 8.69 4.49
N TYR A 92 9.27 8.35 4.71
CA TYR A 92 10.11 8.91 5.79
C TYR A 92 9.46 8.92 7.19
N GLY A 93 8.60 7.94 7.48
CA GLY A 93 7.91 7.77 8.77
C GLY A 93 6.58 8.52 8.88
N VAL A 94 6.13 9.20 7.83
CA VAL A 94 4.85 9.90 7.79
C VAL A 94 3.85 9.08 6.98
N GLU A 95 2.62 8.90 7.50
CA GLU A 95 1.54 8.30 6.72
C GLU A 95 1.19 9.23 5.56
N VAL A 96 1.28 8.72 4.33
CA VAL A 96 0.95 9.50 3.12
C VAL A 96 -0.43 9.10 2.60
N MET A 97 -0.75 7.81 2.63
CA MET A 97 -1.99 7.30 2.08
C MET A 97 -2.35 5.93 2.67
N ARG A 98 -3.64 5.66 2.74
CA ARG A 98 -4.19 4.33 3.01
C ARG A 98 -5.11 3.87 1.89
N ILE A 99 -5.19 2.56 1.70
CA ILE A 99 -6.19 1.89 0.86
C ILE A 99 -6.99 0.97 1.77
N ASP A 100 -8.26 1.33 1.99
CA ASP A 100 -9.24 0.64 2.82
C ASP A 100 -10.40 0.07 1.95
N ALA A 101 -10.08 -0.30 0.71
CA ALA A 101 -11.01 -0.89 -0.23
C ALA A 101 -10.28 -1.81 -1.23
N LEU A 102 -11.02 -2.70 -1.89
CA LEU A 102 -10.50 -3.46 -3.01
C LEU A 102 -10.63 -2.66 -4.32
N LEU A 103 -9.56 -1.95 -4.68
CA LEU A 103 -9.49 -1.17 -5.92
C LEU A 103 -9.34 -2.09 -7.14
N TYR A 104 -9.85 -1.64 -8.29
CA TYR A 104 -9.50 -2.23 -9.59
C TYR A 104 -8.01 -2.05 -9.89
N THR A 105 -7.46 -2.95 -10.70
CA THR A 105 -6.03 -3.08 -11.01
C THR A 105 -5.39 -1.75 -11.40
N TYR A 106 -5.97 -1.00 -12.35
CA TYR A 106 -5.45 0.30 -12.77
C TYR A 106 -5.33 1.30 -11.60
N HIS A 107 -6.37 1.38 -10.77
CA HIS A 107 -6.38 2.28 -9.63
C HIS A 107 -5.39 1.81 -8.56
N PHE A 108 -5.32 0.51 -8.30
CA PHE A 108 -4.38 -0.06 -7.34
C PHE A 108 -2.92 0.22 -7.75
N ALA A 109 -2.56 -0.09 -9.00
CA ALA A 109 -1.24 0.21 -9.57
C ALA A 109 -0.93 1.71 -9.48
N GLY A 110 -1.90 2.54 -9.88
CA GLY A 110 -1.77 3.98 -9.87
C GLY A 110 -1.53 4.58 -8.48
N HIS A 111 -2.19 4.06 -7.44
CA HIS A 111 -1.96 4.49 -6.05
C HIS A 111 -0.58 4.07 -5.54
N LEU A 112 -0.15 2.83 -5.84
CA LEU A 112 1.19 2.37 -5.51
C LEU A 112 2.24 3.25 -6.18
N ARG A 113 2.12 3.49 -7.48
CA ARG A 113 3.03 4.35 -8.25
C ARG A 113 3.07 5.78 -7.72
N TYR A 114 1.89 6.33 -7.41
CA TYR A 114 1.74 7.69 -6.88
C TYR A 114 2.56 7.91 -5.59
N ILE A 115 2.59 6.91 -4.70
CA ILE A 115 3.37 6.98 -3.46
C ILE A 115 4.83 6.55 -3.68
N GLY A 116 5.05 5.43 -4.39
CA GLY A 116 6.36 4.85 -4.63
C GLY A 116 7.32 5.78 -5.38
N GLU A 117 6.80 6.54 -6.33
CA GLU A 117 7.56 7.57 -7.07
C GLU A 117 7.39 8.98 -6.48
N ARG A 118 6.66 9.12 -5.38
CA ARG A 118 6.42 10.38 -4.65
C ARG A 118 5.75 11.48 -5.46
N HIS A 119 4.86 11.11 -6.38
CA HIS A 119 4.02 12.05 -7.16
C HIS A 119 3.13 12.93 -6.29
N TYR A 120 2.83 12.52 -5.05
CA TYR A 120 2.10 13.36 -4.09
C TYR A 120 2.81 14.68 -3.74
N LYS A 121 4.11 14.82 -4.04
CA LYS A 121 4.81 16.10 -3.90
C LYS A 121 4.44 17.09 -5.01
N GLN A 122 4.09 16.58 -6.19
CA GLN A 122 3.69 17.39 -7.35
C GLN A 122 2.17 17.57 -7.42
N TYR A 123 1.41 16.57 -6.99
CA TYR A 123 -0.06 16.56 -7.02
C TYR A 123 -0.64 16.41 -5.60
N PRO A 124 -0.39 17.35 -4.67
CA PRO A 124 -0.67 17.16 -3.25
C PRO A 124 -2.16 17.03 -2.91
N ASP A 125 -3.05 17.55 -3.76
CA ASP A 125 -4.48 17.61 -3.48
C ASP A 125 -5.19 16.28 -3.73
N SER A 126 -4.75 15.51 -4.75
CA SER A 126 -5.42 14.28 -5.13
C SER A 126 -4.56 13.33 -5.97
N VAL A 127 -4.58 12.05 -5.62
CA VAL A 127 -4.08 10.97 -6.50
C VAL A 127 -4.76 10.99 -7.87
N PHE A 128 -6.03 11.41 -7.96
CA PHE A 128 -6.72 11.48 -9.24
C PHE A 128 -6.16 12.54 -10.18
N ASP A 129 -5.52 13.59 -9.66
CA ASP A 129 -4.82 14.58 -10.49
C ASP A 129 -3.61 13.96 -11.17
N TYR A 130 -2.86 13.15 -10.43
CA TYR A 130 -1.79 12.31 -10.99
C TYR A 130 -2.33 11.27 -11.97
N LEU A 131 -3.41 10.55 -11.63
CA LEU A 131 -3.94 9.51 -12.51
C LEU A 131 -4.47 10.07 -13.84
N ARG A 132 -4.92 11.33 -13.88
CA ARG A 132 -5.30 11.99 -15.14
C ARG A 132 -4.11 12.17 -16.08
N VAL A 133 -2.98 12.66 -15.57
CA VAL A 133 -1.78 12.85 -16.41
C VAL A 133 -1.14 11.50 -16.78
N TYR A 134 -1.13 10.54 -15.86
CA TYR A 134 -0.59 9.20 -16.11
C TYR A 134 -1.40 8.48 -17.20
N ARG A 135 -2.73 8.55 -17.11
CA ARG A 135 -3.64 8.02 -18.14
C ARG A 135 -3.31 8.59 -19.51
N GLN A 136 -3.15 9.91 -19.61
CA GLN A 136 -2.88 10.57 -20.88
C GLN A 136 -1.54 10.08 -21.46
N ALA A 137 -0.49 9.95 -20.65
CA ALA A 137 0.81 9.46 -21.09
C ALA A 137 0.76 8.02 -21.64
N ILE A 138 -0.03 7.14 -21.02
CA ILE A 138 -0.24 5.76 -21.53
C ILE A 138 -0.95 5.78 -22.88
N LEU A 139 -2.00 6.58 -23.02
CA LEU A 139 -2.76 6.71 -24.27
C LEU A 139 -1.90 7.29 -25.40
N ASP A 140 -1.08 8.31 -25.10
CA ASP A 140 -0.15 8.91 -26.05
C ASP A 140 0.95 7.93 -26.50
N ALA A 141 1.31 6.97 -25.63
CA ALA A 141 2.20 5.86 -25.96
C ALA A 141 1.52 4.73 -26.77
N GLY A 142 0.23 4.88 -27.11
CA GLY A 142 -0.54 3.91 -27.89
C GLY A 142 -0.94 2.65 -27.13
N GLN A 143 -0.88 2.68 -25.80
CA GLN A 143 -1.29 1.58 -24.92
C GLN A 143 -2.74 1.75 -24.48
N ASP A 144 -3.45 0.64 -24.32
CA ASP A 144 -4.84 0.64 -23.82
C ASP A 144 -4.88 0.39 -22.31
N ILE A 145 -5.89 0.95 -21.63
CA ILE A 145 -6.07 0.82 -20.19
C ILE A 145 -7.38 0.08 -19.92
N ASP A 146 -7.27 -1.14 -19.42
CA ASP A 146 -8.43 -1.88 -18.92
C ASP A 146 -8.86 -1.33 -17.56
N LEU A 147 -9.87 -0.46 -17.57
CA LEU A 147 -10.46 0.10 -16.35
C LEU A 147 -11.45 -0.86 -15.65
N SER A 148 -11.72 -2.04 -16.24
CA SER A 148 -12.77 -2.96 -15.77
C SER A 148 -12.28 -4.08 -14.86
N LYS A 149 -10.97 -4.15 -14.61
CA LYS A 149 -10.30 -5.20 -13.83
C LYS A 149 -9.38 -4.61 -12.77
#